data_AF-A0A3R7PTK5-F1
#
_entry.id   AF-A0A3R7PTK5-F1
#
_cell.length_a   1.000
_cell.length_b   1.000
_cell.length_c   1.000
_cell.angle_alpha   90.00
_cell.angle_beta   90.00
_cell.angle_gamma   90.00
#
_symmetry.space_group_name_H-M   'P 1'
#
loop_
_entity.id
_entity.type
_entity.pdbx_description
1 polymer ?
#
loop_
_entity_poly.entity_id
_entity_poly.type
_entity_poly.pdbx_seq_one_letter_code
_entity_poly.pdbx_strand_id
1 'polypeptide(L)'
;MTNTQKTVKSGMTLIELTVVILVLLSLISILFVGARAWKRGSDRAGCIMNIRNVQQGMRSYQNMNGHNAGEVVSGAYREIVGPGKFVESSPDCPGTGTYANKGDTLPQQGVLYMTCSLASAEKHVPSDFGDW
;
A
#
# COMPACT_ATOMS: atom_id res chain seq x y z
N MET A 1 3.58 76.44 -13.17
CA MET A 1 4.03 75.35 -14.06
C MET A 1 3.92 74.06 -13.28
N THR A 2 2.86 73.27 -13.48
CA THR A 2 2.59 72.08 -12.67
C THR A 2 2.90 70.85 -13.52
N ASN A 3 3.96 70.14 -13.15
CA ASN A 3 4.48 68.99 -13.91
C ASN A 3 3.79 67.72 -13.38
N THR A 4 2.80 67.21 -14.12
CA THR A 4 2.10 65.98 -13.76
C THR A 4 2.95 64.78 -14.19
N GLN A 5 3.63 64.12 -13.24
CA GLN A 5 4.26 62.83 -13.49
C GLN A 5 3.19 61.74 -13.64
N LYS A 6 3.08 61.16 -14.85
CA LYS A 6 2.31 59.93 -15.08
C LYS A 6 3.09 58.75 -14.51
N THR A 7 2.58 58.13 -13.45
CA THR A 7 3.03 56.81 -13.00
C THR A 7 2.54 55.75 -13.99
N VAL A 8 3.45 55.21 -14.79
CA VAL A 8 3.13 54.09 -15.68
C VAL A 8 2.95 52.85 -14.81
N LYS A 9 1.72 52.34 -14.72
CA LYS A 9 1.47 51.03 -14.12
C LYS A 9 2.00 49.96 -15.08
N SER A 10 3.05 49.25 -14.68
CA SER A 10 3.55 48.09 -15.40
C SER A 10 2.52 46.97 -15.29
N GLY A 11 1.78 46.70 -16.37
CA GLY A 11 0.93 45.53 -16.48
C GLY A 11 1.77 44.31 -16.85
N MET A 12 1.51 43.17 -16.22
CA MET A 12 2.14 41.89 -16.60
C MET A 12 1.80 41.60 -18.06
N THR A 13 2.81 41.27 -18.88
CA THR A 13 2.61 41.06 -20.31
C THR A 13 1.89 39.74 -20.58
N LEU A 14 1.13 39.66 -21.68
CA LEU A 14 0.44 38.41 -22.08
C LEU A 14 1.42 37.24 -22.20
N ILE A 15 2.64 37.51 -22.67
CA ILE A 15 3.69 36.50 -22.83
C ILE A 15 4.15 35.98 -21.46
N GLU A 16 4.41 36.84 -20.48
CA GLU A 16 4.77 36.42 -19.13
C GLU A 16 3.70 35.52 -18.51
N LEU A 17 2.42 35.88 -18.66
CA LEU A 17 1.32 35.05 -18.17
C LEU A 17 1.27 33.69 -18.87
N THR A 18 1.41 33.66 -20.21
CA THR A 18 1.38 32.39 -20.96
C THR A 18 2.56 31.49 -20.63
N VAL A 19 3.77 32.03 -20.45
CA VAL A 19 4.96 31.26 -20.04
C VAL A 19 4.74 30.66 -18.65
N VAL A 20 4.23 31.45 -17.71
CA VAL A 20 3.94 30.96 -16.35
C VAL A 20 2.92 29.83 -16.39
N ILE A 21 1.81 29.99 -17.12
CA ILE A 21 0.78 28.95 -17.23
C ILE A 21 1.36 27.67 -17.86
N LEU A 22 2.13 27.79 -18.94
CA LEU A 22 2.77 26.64 -19.59
C LEU A 22 3.70 25.88 -18.62
N VAL A 23 4.51 26.61 -17.85
CA VAL A 23 5.40 26.00 -16.85
C VAL A 23 4.58 25.32 -15.75
N LEU A 24 3.57 25.98 -15.18
CA LEU A 24 2.73 25.40 -14.13
C LEU A 24 2.03 24.12 -14.60
N LEU A 25 1.43 24.12 -15.80
CA LEU A 25 0.75 22.94 -16.35
C LEU A 25 1.72 21.78 -16.61
N SER A 26 2.94 22.07 -17.08
CA SER A 26 3.96 21.03 -17.27
C SER A 26 4.39 20.39 -15.95
N LEU A 27 4.62 21.20 -14.90
CA LEU A 27 4.99 20.70 -13.56
C LEU A 27 3.88 19.87 -12.92
N ILE A 28 2.63 20.34 -13.01
CA ILE A 28 1.46 19.62 -12.51
C ILE A 28 1.32 18.26 -13.21
N SER A 29 1.56 18.19 -14.52
CA SER A 29 1.50 16.94 -15.28
C SER A 29 2.52 15.90 -14.80
N ILE A 30 3.75 16.32 -14.54
CA ILE A 30 4.82 15.44 -14.01
C ILE A 30 4.44 14.94 -12.60
N LEU A 31 3.91 15.84 -11.75
CA LEU A 31 3.48 15.49 -10.41
C LEU A 31 2.43 14.37 -10.41
N PHE A 32 1.43 14.43 -11.29
CA PHE A 32 0.39 13.40 -11.36
C PHE A 32 0.93 12.02 -11.73
N VAL A 33 1.90 11.95 -12.65
CA VAL A 33 2.53 10.68 -13.02
C VAL A 33 3.33 10.11 -11.84
N GLY A 34 4.12 10.95 -11.18
CA GLY A 34 4.87 10.58 -9.98
C GLY A 34 3.96 10.11 -8.84
N ALA A 35 2.91 10.86 -8.54
CA ALA A 35 1.95 10.55 -7.48
C ALA A 35 1.24 9.21 -7.71
N ARG A 36 0.85 8.90 -8.95
CA ARG A 36 0.22 7.61 -9.30
C ARG A 36 1.18 6.44 -9.13
N ALA A 37 2.43 6.60 -9.56
CA ALA A 37 3.46 5.56 -9.39
C ALA A 37 3.78 5.31 -7.91
N TRP A 38 3.91 6.39 -7.14
CA TRP A 38 4.12 6.34 -5.69
C TRP A 38 2.94 5.66 -4.98
N LYS A 39 1.69 6.02 -5.30
CA LYS A 39 0.49 5.41 -4.71
C LYS A 39 0.47 3.90 -4.93
N ARG A 40 0.69 3.42 -6.17
CA ARG A 40 0.77 1.96 -6.45
C ARG A 40 1.89 1.27 -5.66
N GLY A 41 3.06 1.91 -5.54
CA GLY A 41 4.17 1.39 -4.74
C GLY A 41 3.82 1.28 -3.26
N SER A 42 3.16 2.30 -2.71
CA SER A 42 2.70 2.33 -1.32
C SER A 42 1.62 1.28 -1.06
N ASP A 43 0.67 1.12 -1.98
CA ASP A 43 -0.39 0.11 -1.89
C ASP A 43 0.18 -1.30 -1.88
N ARG A 44 1.13 -1.57 -2.77
CA ARG A 44 1.85 -2.83 -2.82
C ARG A 44 2.58 -3.10 -1.50
N ALA A 45 3.31 -2.13 -0.98
CA ALA A 45 4.05 -2.26 0.27
C ALA A 45 3.12 -2.53 1.46
N GLY A 46 2.04 -1.76 1.59
CA GLY A 46 1.03 -1.96 2.63
C GLY A 46 0.37 -3.34 2.53
N CYS A 47 0.06 -3.79 1.30
CA CYS A 47 -0.49 -5.11 1.08
C CYS A 47 0.45 -6.24 1.52
N ILE A 48 1.74 -6.12 1.20
CA ILE A 48 2.77 -7.10 1.61
C ILE A 48 2.95 -7.10 3.13
N MET A 49 2.89 -5.94 3.79
CA MET A 49 2.96 -5.85 5.25
C MET A 49 1.78 -6.54 5.93
N ASN A 50 0.56 -6.39 5.41
CA ASN A 50 -0.61 -7.11 5.92
C ASN A 50 -0.42 -8.64 5.81
N ILE A 51 0.06 -9.13 4.66
CA ILE A 51 0.37 -10.56 4.47
C ILE A 51 1.41 -11.03 5.49
N ARG A 52 2.48 -10.26 5.66
CA ARG A 52 3.56 -10.57 6.60
C ARG A 52 3.06 -10.63 8.05
N ASN A 53 2.26 -9.67 8.48
CA ASN A 53 1.75 -9.61 9.85
C ASN A 53 0.89 -10.83 10.18
N VAL A 54 -0.04 -11.20 9.28
CA VAL A 54 -0.87 -12.39 9.46
C VAL A 54 -0.03 -13.67 9.42
N GLN A 55 0.93 -13.78 8.48
CA GLN A 55 1.85 -14.93 8.41
C GLN A 55 2.62 -15.10 9.72
N GLN A 56 3.23 -14.04 10.23
CA GLN A 56 4.02 -14.06 11.46
C GLN A 56 3.15 -14.38 12.68
N GLY A 57 1.94 -13.83 12.76
CA GLY A 57 0.97 -14.18 13.79
C GLY A 57 0.64 -15.67 13.77
N MET A 58 0.36 -16.23 12.59
CA MET A 58 0.06 -17.65 12.44
C MET A 58 1.23 -18.55 12.85
N ARG A 59 2.46 -18.18 12.50
CA ARG A 59 3.67 -18.90 12.93
C ARG A 59 3.91 -18.80 14.43
N SER A 60 3.66 -17.64 15.01
CA SER A 60 3.79 -17.45 16.45
C SER A 60 2.78 -18.31 17.21
N TYR A 61 1.52 -18.34 16.77
CA TYR A 61 0.49 -19.21 17.31
C TYR A 61 0.86 -20.69 17.20
N GLN A 62 1.32 -21.12 16.02
CA GLN A 62 1.80 -22.49 15.80
C GLN A 62 2.90 -22.86 16.82
N ASN A 63 3.91 -22.01 16.97
CA ASN A 63 5.05 -22.27 17.85
C ASN A 63 4.67 -22.25 19.34
N MET A 64 3.83 -21.31 19.77
CA MET A 64 3.45 -21.19 21.18
C MET A 64 2.54 -22.31 21.67
N ASN A 65 1.75 -22.89 20.76
CA ASN A 65 0.81 -23.97 21.10
C ASN A 65 1.35 -25.37 20.70
N GLY A 66 2.55 -25.45 20.13
CA GLY A 66 3.18 -26.71 19.75
C GLY A 66 2.50 -27.42 18.58
N HIS A 67 1.84 -26.69 17.69
CA HIS A 67 1.20 -27.27 16.51
C HIS A 67 2.20 -27.54 15.38
N ASN A 68 1.89 -28.54 14.57
CA ASN A 68 2.71 -28.89 13.41
C ASN A 68 2.34 -28.04 12.19
N ALA A 69 3.31 -27.89 11.28
CA ALA A 69 3.09 -27.15 10.05
C ALA A 69 2.15 -27.94 9.12
N GLY A 70 1.13 -27.31 8.55
CA GLY A 70 0.11 -28.00 7.74
C GLY A 70 -1.01 -28.66 8.56
N GLU A 71 -0.95 -28.62 9.89
CA GLU A 71 -2.03 -29.09 10.75
C GLU A 71 -3.29 -28.23 10.56
N VAL A 72 -4.47 -28.85 10.64
CA VAL A 72 -5.76 -28.15 10.65
C VAL A 72 -6.20 -27.99 12.09
N VAL A 73 -6.23 -26.75 12.57
CA VAL A 73 -6.59 -26.40 13.95
C VAL A 73 -7.86 -25.56 13.92
N SER A 74 -8.96 -26.12 14.42
CA SER A 74 -10.27 -25.47 14.35
C SER A 74 -10.26 -24.10 15.02
N GLY A 75 -10.69 -23.07 14.29
CA GLY A 75 -10.72 -21.69 14.76
C GLY A 75 -9.37 -20.97 14.74
N ALA A 76 -8.29 -21.56 14.21
CA ALA A 76 -6.96 -20.93 14.20
C ALA A 76 -6.95 -19.52 13.61
N TYR A 77 -7.73 -19.26 12.56
CA TYR A 77 -7.81 -17.90 11.99
C TYR A 77 -8.28 -16.85 13.01
N ARG A 78 -9.23 -17.21 13.88
CA ARG A 78 -9.79 -16.32 14.91
C ARG A 78 -8.85 -16.09 16.09
N GLU A 79 -7.84 -16.94 16.24
CA GLU A 79 -6.76 -16.73 17.21
C GLU A 79 -5.71 -15.74 16.69
N ILE A 80 -5.65 -15.52 15.37
CA ILE A 80 -4.72 -14.56 14.76
C ILE A 80 -5.37 -13.21 14.51
N VAL A 81 -6.59 -13.22 13.96
CA VAL A 81 -7.29 -12.04 13.50
C VAL A 81 -8.50 -11.76 14.40
N GLY A 82 -8.49 -10.60 15.06
CA GLY A 82 -9.55 -10.11 15.91
C GLY A 82 -9.04 -9.16 17.00
N PRO A 83 -9.95 -8.49 17.73
CA PRO A 83 -9.56 -7.54 18.77
C PRO A 83 -8.68 -8.19 19.85
N GLY A 84 -7.53 -7.59 20.14
CA GLY A 84 -6.56 -8.09 21.11
C GLY A 84 -5.82 -9.36 20.67
N LYS A 85 -5.89 -9.74 19.40
CA LYS A 85 -5.08 -10.81 18.79
C LYS A 85 -3.87 -10.21 18.07
N PHE A 86 -3.10 -11.05 17.37
CA PHE A 86 -1.91 -10.61 16.63
C PHE A 86 -2.22 -9.54 15.58
N VAL A 87 -3.40 -9.61 14.98
CA VAL A 87 -3.91 -8.63 14.02
C VAL A 87 -5.29 -8.20 14.47
N GLU A 88 -5.43 -6.92 14.84
CA GLU A 88 -6.63 -6.37 15.50
C GLU A 88 -7.93 -6.51 14.69
N SER A 89 -7.83 -6.51 13.36
CA SER A 89 -8.99 -6.64 12.47
C SER A 89 -8.59 -7.32 11.16
N SER A 90 -9.57 -7.83 10.42
CA SER A 90 -9.31 -8.39 9.10
C SER A 90 -8.72 -7.29 8.21
N PRO A 91 -7.50 -7.48 7.67
CA PRO A 91 -6.85 -6.45 6.88
C PRO A 91 -7.55 -6.28 5.53
N ASP A 92 -7.63 -5.03 5.07
CA ASP A 92 -8.06 -4.68 3.72
C ASP A 92 -6.85 -4.32 2.85
N CYS A 93 -6.92 -4.67 1.56
CA CYS A 93 -5.84 -4.31 0.64
C CYS A 93 -5.95 -2.82 0.28
N PRO A 94 -4.92 -1.99 0.53
CA PRO A 94 -4.96 -0.56 0.21
C PRO A 94 -5.03 -0.27 -1.31
N GLY A 95 -4.64 -1.25 -2.13
CA GLY A 95 -4.78 -1.21 -3.59
C GLY A 95 -6.10 -1.77 -4.11
N THR A 96 -7.13 -1.96 -3.27
CA THR A 96 -8.46 -2.49 -3.63
C THR A 96 -8.51 -3.98 -4.01
N GLY A 97 -7.44 -4.72 -3.75
CA GLY A 97 -7.43 -6.18 -3.86
C GLY A 97 -8.24 -6.88 -2.77
N THR A 98 -8.45 -8.17 -2.93
CA THR A 98 -9.13 -9.03 -1.96
C THR A 98 -8.16 -10.09 -1.45
N TYR A 99 -8.15 -10.33 -0.14
CA TYR A 99 -7.34 -11.38 0.46
C TYR A 99 -8.06 -12.73 0.46
N ALA A 100 -7.33 -13.79 0.10
CA ALA A 100 -7.72 -15.17 0.33
C ALA A 100 -6.75 -15.77 1.36
N ASN A 101 -7.28 -16.52 2.33
CA ASN A 101 -6.48 -17.18 3.36
C ASN A 101 -6.78 -18.68 3.41
N LYS A 102 -5.95 -19.44 4.13
CA LYS A 102 -6.08 -20.90 4.30
C LYS A 102 -7.01 -21.33 5.42
N GLY A 103 -7.81 -20.41 5.98
CA GLY A 103 -8.71 -20.67 7.10
C GLY A 103 -7.98 -21.30 8.28
N ASP A 104 -8.44 -22.47 8.72
CA ASP A 104 -7.93 -23.16 9.89
C ASP A 104 -6.67 -24.01 9.63
N THR A 105 -6.14 -24.00 8.41
CA THR A 105 -4.93 -24.77 8.07
C THR A 105 -3.69 -23.94 8.32
N LEU A 106 -2.82 -24.40 9.22
CA LEU A 106 -1.54 -23.76 9.53
C LEU A 106 -0.60 -23.84 8.31
N PRO A 107 0.13 -22.78 7.96
CA PRO A 107 0.99 -22.76 6.79
C PRO A 107 2.22 -23.67 6.97
N GLN A 108 2.54 -24.45 5.94
CA GLN A 108 3.86 -25.08 5.82
C GLN A 108 4.95 -24.03 5.65
N GLN A 109 6.20 -24.39 5.93
CA GLN A 109 7.35 -23.55 5.58
C GLN A 109 7.40 -23.35 4.06
N GLY A 110 7.70 -22.13 3.62
CA GLY A 110 7.73 -21.74 2.22
C GLY A 110 6.36 -21.46 1.62
N VAL A 111 5.29 -21.46 2.44
CA VAL A 111 3.92 -21.32 1.95
C VAL A 111 3.20 -20.17 2.64
N LEU A 112 2.73 -19.22 1.83
CA LEU A 112 1.92 -18.10 2.31
C LEU A 112 0.57 -18.58 2.84
N TYR A 113 0.22 -18.12 4.04
CA TYR A 113 -1.07 -18.33 4.67
C TYR A 113 -2.16 -17.46 4.02
N MET A 114 -1.80 -16.27 3.55
CA MET A 114 -2.71 -15.31 2.93
C MET A 114 -2.12 -14.77 1.61
N THR A 115 -2.95 -14.66 0.58
CA THR A 115 -2.60 -14.13 -0.73
C THR A 115 -3.56 -13.02 -1.14
N CYS A 116 -3.13 -12.13 -2.04
CA CYS A 116 -3.95 -11.04 -2.56
C CYS A 116 -4.31 -11.28 -4.02
N SER A 117 -5.52 -10.90 -4.45
CA SER A 117 -5.95 -11.00 -5.86
C SER A 117 -5.09 -10.19 -6.83
N LEU A 118 -4.39 -9.15 -6.34
CA LEU A 118 -3.47 -8.33 -7.12
C LEU A 118 -2.02 -8.88 -7.16
N ALA A 119 -1.79 -10.10 -6.65
CA ALA A 119 -0.46 -10.69 -6.56
C ALA A 119 0.26 -10.76 -7.92
N SER A 120 -0.44 -11.16 -8.99
CA SER A 120 0.14 -11.27 -10.33
C SER A 120 0.13 -9.94 -11.11
N ALA A 121 -0.98 -9.19 -11.01
CA ALA A 121 -1.19 -7.97 -11.78
C ALA A 121 -0.32 -6.79 -11.29
N GLU A 122 -0.22 -6.61 -9.97
CA GLU A 122 0.46 -5.45 -9.37
C GLU A 122 1.58 -5.86 -8.39
N LYS A 123 1.96 -7.15 -8.38
CA LYS A 123 3.02 -7.69 -7.52
C LYS A 123 2.71 -7.55 -6.02
N HIS A 124 1.44 -7.66 -5.64
CA HIS A 124 0.98 -7.66 -4.24
C HIS A 124 1.28 -8.99 -3.53
N VAL A 125 2.54 -9.41 -3.60
CA VAL A 125 3.07 -10.64 -3.03
C VAL A 125 4.50 -10.36 -2.57
N PRO A 126 4.93 -10.91 -1.41
CA PRO A 126 6.34 -10.82 -1.00
C PRO A 126 7.25 -11.40 -2.09
N SER A 127 8.42 -10.79 -2.28
CA SER A 127 9.39 -11.25 -3.29
C SER A 127 10.04 -12.58 -2.93
N ASP A 128 10.14 -12.87 -1.64
CA ASP A 128 10.63 -14.13 -1.10
C ASP A 128 9.88 -14.44 0.20
N PHE A 129 9.54 -15.70 0.37
CA PHE A 129 8.84 -16.27 1.51
C PHE A 129 9.24 -17.74 1.72
N GLY A 130 10.34 -18.22 1.11
CA GLY A 130 10.80 -19.61 1.23
C GLY A 130 11.14 -20.00 2.66
N ASP A 131 11.75 -19.07 3.40
CA ASP A 131 12.10 -19.25 4.82
C ASP A 131 10.94 -18.94 5.78
N TRP A 132 9.81 -18.46 5.24
CA TRP A 132 8.62 -18.27 6.05
C TRP A 132 8.01 -19.62 6.22
#